data_AF-A0A352FM69-F1
#
_entry.id   AF-A0A352FM69-F1
#
_cell.length_a   1.000
_cell.length_b   1.000
_cell.length_c   1.000
_cell.angle_alpha   90.00
_cell.angle_beta   90.00
_cell.angle_gamma   90.00
#
_symmetry.space_group_name_H-M   'P 1'
#
loop_
_entity.id
_entity.type
_entity.pdbx_description
1 polymer ?
#
loop_
_entity_poly.entity_id
_entity_poly.type
_entity_poly.pdbx_seq_one_letter_code
_entity_poly.pdbx_strand_id
1 'polypeptide(L)' 'MASKAKTIGGTDRTQRKKAAQEREELLDSTREQEIRNRAYEIYPQRGAQPGYELEDWFQAERASGV' A
#
# COMPACT_ATOMS: atom_id res chain seq x y z
N MET A 1 -5.64 -49.06 17.60
CA MET A 1 -5.20 -47.66 17.64
C MET A 1 -5.26 -47.12 16.23
N ALA A 2 -6.24 -46.26 15.91
CA ALA A 2 -6.49 -45.83 14.54
C ALA A 2 -5.78 -44.50 14.27
N SER A 3 -4.68 -44.56 13.53
CA SER A 3 -4.04 -43.39 12.93
C SER A 3 -4.86 -42.94 11.74
N LYS A 4 -5.33 -41.69 11.75
CA LYS A 4 -5.88 -41.04 10.56
C LYS A 4 -5.36 -39.61 10.48
N ALA A 5 -4.12 -39.49 10.00
CA ALA A 5 -3.58 -38.23 9.52
C ALA A 5 -4.18 -37.93 8.13
N LYS A 6 -5.25 -37.17 8.12
CA LYS A 6 -5.82 -36.47 6.95
C LYS A 6 -6.05 -35.06 7.51
N THR A 7 -5.37 -34.00 7.10
CA THR A 7 -5.56 -33.28 5.83
C THR A 7 -4.56 -32.10 5.85
N ILE A 8 -3.49 -32.13 5.05
CA ILE A 8 -2.48 -31.04 4.99
C ILE A 8 -2.24 -30.67 3.53
N GLY A 9 -3.21 -29.98 2.95
CA GLY A 9 -3.11 -29.45 1.58
C GLY A 9 -3.97 -28.21 1.33
N GLY A 10 -5.02 -28.01 2.15
CA GLY A 10 -5.90 -26.85 2.02
C GLY A 10 -5.42 -25.58 2.74
N THR A 11 -4.64 -25.70 3.81
CA THR A 11 -4.24 -24.57 4.66
C THR A 11 -3.05 -23.78 4.09
N ASP A 12 -2.06 -24.47 3.51
CA ASP A 12 -0.85 -23.84 2.94
C ASP A 12 -1.19 -22.90 1.76
N ARG A 13 -2.13 -23.29 0.88
CA ARG A 13 -2.52 -22.46 -0.27
C ARG A 13 -3.30 -21.21 0.15
N THR A 14 -4.15 -21.32 1.18
CA THR A 14 -4.90 -20.18 1.72
C THR A 14 -4.00 -19.23 2.50
N GLN A 15 -3.04 -19.78 3.26
CA GLN A 15 -2.08 -18.99 4.02
C GLN A 15 -1.13 -18.20 3.10
N ARG A 16 -0.68 -18.80 1.98
CA ARG A 16 0.12 -18.07 0.97
C ARG A 16 -0.66 -16.96 0.29
N LYS A 17 -1.94 -17.19 -0.04
CA LYS A 17 -2.80 -16.13 -0.60
C LYS A 17 -2.99 -14.98 0.37
N LYS A 18 -3.25 -15.28 1.64
CA LYS A 18 -3.39 -14.28 2.70
C LYS A 18 -2.10 -13.45 2.86
N ALA A 19 -0.94 -14.12 2.91
CA ALA A 19 0.35 -13.43 3.03
C ALA A 19 0.70 -12.58 1.79
N ALA A 20 0.29 -13.00 0.59
CA ALA A 20 0.46 -12.19 -0.62
C ALA A 20 -0.42 -10.92 -0.58
N GLN A 21 -1.68 -11.06 -0.14
CA GLN A 21 -2.60 -9.94 0.01
C GLN A 21 -2.11 -8.95 1.08
N GLU A 22 -1.66 -9.44 2.24
CA GLU A 22 -1.10 -8.58 3.30
C GLU A 22 0.16 -7.83 2.81
N ARG A 23 1.00 -8.48 1.99
CA ARG A 23 2.17 -7.80 1.38
C ARG A 23 1.74 -6.73 0.38
N GLU A 24 0.73 -7.00 -0.43
CA GLU A 24 0.19 -6.04 -1.39
C GLU A 24 -0.42 -4.83 -0.68
N GLU A 25 -1.23 -5.05 0.35
CA GLU A 25 -1.80 -3.99 1.20
C GLU A 25 -0.70 -3.14 1.88
N LEU A 26 0.39 -3.77 2.35
CA LEU A 26 1.54 -3.06 2.93
C LEU A 26 2.31 -2.23 1.89
N LEU A 27 2.48 -2.75 0.68
CA LEU A 27 3.11 -2.02 -0.43
C LEU A 27 2.27 -0.82 -0.83
N ASP A 28 0.95 -0.98 -0.93
CA ASP A 28 0.03 0.09 -1.29
C ASP A 28 -0.01 1.18 -0.20
N SER A 29 -0.04 0.77 1.07
CA SER A 29 0.05 1.70 2.21
C SER A 29 1.37 2.48 2.22
N THR A 30 2.48 1.82 1.86
CA THR A 30 3.80 2.47 1.79
C THR A 30 3.85 3.47 0.64
N ARG A 31 3.34 3.09 -0.54
CA ARG A 31 3.21 3.96 -1.71
C ARG A 31 2.35 5.18 -1.39
N GLU A 32 1.19 5.00 -0.78
CA GLU A 32 0.32 6.11 -0.37
C GLU A 32 1.05 7.08 0.58
N GLN A 33 1.81 6.55 1.54
CA GLN A 33 2.57 7.38 2.48
C GLN A 33 3.68 8.18 1.78
N GLU A 34 4.34 7.61 0.78
CA GLU A 34 5.33 8.34 -0.04
C GLU A 34 4.69 9.48 -0.84
N ILE A 35 3.53 9.22 -1.46
CA ILE A 35 2.76 10.24 -2.18
C ILE A 35 2.33 11.36 -1.21
N ARG A 36 1.85 11.01 -0.03
CA ARG A 36 1.45 11.98 1.01
C ARG A 36 2.61 12.87 1.44
N ASN A 37 3.77 12.28 1.68
CA ASN A 37 4.95 13.04 2.08
C ASN A 37 5.38 14.03 0.98
N ARG A 38 5.38 13.59 -0.28
CA ARG A 38 5.69 14.48 -1.41
C ARG A 38 4.65 15.58 -1.61
N ALA A 39 3.36 15.29 -1.45
CA ALA A 39 2.32 16.31 -1.55
C ALA A 39 2.53 17.41 -0.48
N TYR A 40 2.91 17.00 0.73
CA TYR A 40 3.26 17.93 1.81
C TYR A 40 4.51 18.76 1.50
N GLU A 41 5.48 18.23 0.76
CA GLU A 41 6.65 18.98 0.29
C GLU A 41 6.30 19.99 -0.82
N ILE A 42 5.31 19.69 -1.66
CA ILE A 42 4.85 20.58 -2.74
C ILE A 42 4.04 21.76 -2.17
N TYR A 43 3.22 21.52 -1.15
CA TYR A 43 2.39 22.54 -0.48
C TYR A 43 3.14 23.86 -0.17
N PRO A 44 4.29 23.86 0.53
CA PRO A 44 5.04 25.08 0.80
C PRO A 44 5.72 25.65 -0.46
N GLN A 45 6.13 24.83 -1.43
CA GLN A 45 6.82 25.28 -2.64
C GLN A 45 5.92 26.17 -3.52
N ARG A 46 4.61 25.92 -3.53
CA ARG A 46 3.62 26.76 -4.22
C ARG A 46 3.08 27.93 -3.39
N GLY A 47 3.67 28.20 -2.23
CA GLY A 47 3.27 29.30 -1.36
C GLY A 47 2.19 28.95 -0.32
N ALA A 48 2.03 27.67 0.03
CA ALA A 48 1.17 27.20 1.13
C ALA A 48 -0.28 27.70 1.03
N GLN A 49 -0.84 27.73 -0.19
CA GLN A 49 -2.25 28.10 -0.37
C GLN A 49 -3.17 26.91 -0.07
N PRO A 50 -4.22 27.06 0.74
CA PRO A 50 -5.23 26.01 0.87
C PRO A 50 -6.00 25.81 -0.43
N GLY A 51 -6.58 24.62 -0.64
CA GLY A 51 -7.47 24.33 -1.76
C GLY A 51 -6.82 23.70 -3.00
N TYR A 52 -5.54 23.33 -2.93
CA TYR A 52 -4.87 22.55 -3.98
C TYR A 52 -4.25 21.26 -3.43
N GLU A 53 -4.83 20.70 -2.37
CA GLU A 53 -4.35 19.46 -1.75
C GLU A 53 -4.44 18.28 -2.73
N LEU A 54 -5.49 18.24 -3.57
CA LEU A 54 -5.66 17.25 -4.63
C LEU A 54 -4.65 17.47 -5.77
N GLU A 55 -4.50 18.73 -6.18
CA GLU A 55 -3.34 19.36 -6.82
C GLU A 55 -2.00 18.68 -6.53
N ASP A 56 -1.59 18.88 -5.28
CA ASP A 56 -0.32 18.44 -4.72
C ASP A 56 -0.24 16.91 -4.67
N TRP A 57 -1.36 16.25 -4.37
CA TRP A 57 -1.46 14.79 -4.37
C TRP A 57 -1.21 14.17 -5.75
N PHE A 58 -1.89 14.67 -6.79
CA PHE A 58 -1.71 14.15 -8.15
C PHE A 58 -0.33 14.46 -8.70
N GLN A 59 0.25 15.61 -8.35
CA GLN A 59 1.64 15.91 -8.70
C GLN A 59 2.61 14.97 -8.00
N ALA A 60 2.41 14.72 -6.70
CA ALA A 60 3.21 13.79 -5.92
C ALA A 60 3.14 12.36 -6.48
N GLU A 61 1.95 11.89 -6.87
CA GLU A 61 1.74 10.57 -7.48
C GLU A 61 2.52 10.44 -8.80
N ARG A 62 2.41 11.43 -9.69
CA ARG A 62 3.17 11.46 -10.96
C ARG A 62 4.67 11.46 -10.72
N ALA A 63 5.13 12.21 -9.72
CA ALA A 63 6.55 12.29 -9.39
C ALA A 63 7.07 11.00 -8.73
N SER A 64 6.22 10.27 -7.99
CA SER A 64 6.56 9.02 -7.32
C SER A 64 6.69 7.84 -8.29
N GLY A 65 6.31 8.01 -9.56
CA GLY A 65 6.63 7.08 -10.65
C GLY A 65 5.97 5.70 -10.54
N VAL A 66 4.78 5.67 -9.94
CA VAL A 66 4.03 4.46 -9.62
C VAL A 66 2.73 4.35 -10.41
#